data_AF-A0A2W7JB88-F1
#
_entry.id   AF-A0A2W7JB88-F1
#
_cell.length_a   1.000
_cell.length_b   1.000
_cell.length_c   1.000
_cell.angle_alpha   90.00
_cell.angle_beta   90.00
_cell.angle_gamma   90.00
#
_symmetry.space_group_name_H-M   'P 1'
#
loop_
_entity.id
_entity.type
_entity.pdbx_description
1 polymer ?
#
loop_
_entity_poly.entity_id
_entity_poly.type
_entity_poly.pdbx_seq_one_letter_code
_entity_poly.pdbx_strand_id
1 'polypeptide(L)'
;MDNKETLFLIQNITHQAINPMSGVIGTLDNLIGGVIPENKKAQRLARARAQLEYTVSLIRNLSYFAEYASGNTESISNSSIKTTVIPQAIIESAQFFQEQGASSKVKVELEDKNTQNCVKGDPNLLKQVFMNLIDNGVKYGKAGSTLTIKNWIQKKTDSLIITFEGQSEPFSNDDDIFAIGYRAKSAKERTSSGSGLGLHICKLIVENAFQGTIEGSHSSSGITKFEIRIPNGFLK
;
A
#
# COMPACT_ATOMS: atom_id res chain seq x y z
N MET A 1 -14.69 -10.94 -15.24
CA MET A 1 -13.25 -11.29 -15.21
C MET A 1 -13.11 -12.74 -15.62
N ASP A 2 -12.07 -13.07 -16.39
CA ASP A 2 -11.86 -14.43 -16.87
C ASP A 2 -11.38 -15.32 -15.71
N ASN A 3 -11.89 -16.55 -15.63
CA ASN A 3 -11.58 -17.48 -14.53
C ASN A 3 -10.07 -17.80 -14.47
N LYS A 4 -9.38 -17.68 -15.62
CA LYS A 4 -7.93 -17.80 -15.75
C LYS A 4 -7.14 -16.69 -15.04
N GLU A 5 -7.60 -15.45 -15.06
CA GLU A 5 -6.92 -14.34 -14.36
C GLU A 5 -6.96 -14.52 -12.85
N THR A 6 -8.11 -14.99 -12.34
CA THR A 6 -8.33 -15.28 -10.92
C THR A 6 -7.42 -16.41 -10.44
N LEU A 7 -7.37 -17.52 -11.18
CA LEU A 7 -6.48 -18.66 -10.89
C LEU A 7 -5.00 -18.27 -10.95
N PHE A 8 -4.61 -17.47 -11.95
CA PHE A 8 -3.24 -16.96 -12.07
C PHE A 8 -2.86 -16.05 -10.90
N LEU A 9 -3.78 -15.21 -10.41
CA LEU A 9 -3.55 -14.33 -9.27
C LEU A 9 -3.42 -15.13 -7.96
N ILE A 10 -4.30 -16.10 -7.73
CA ILE A 10 -4.23 -17.01 -6.57
C ILE A 10 -2.90 -17.75 -6.57
N GLN A 11 -2.49 -18.31 -7.72
CA GLN A 11 -1.25 -19.05 -7.85
C GLN A 11 -0.03 -18.15 -7.59
N ASN A 12 0.00 -16.94 -8.16
CA ASN A 12 1.09 -15.99 -7.93
C ASN A 12 1.17 -15.54 -6.47
N ILE A 13 0.04 -15.19 -5.85
CA ILE A 13 0.04 -14.74 -4.45
C ILE A 13 0.43 -15.89 -3.51
N THR A 14 -0.04 -17.11 -3.78
CA THR A 14 0.32 -18.29 -3.00
C THR A 14 1.82 -18.56 -3.07
N HIS A 15 2.41 -18.58 -4.27
CA HIS A 15 3.86 -18.73 -4.43
C HIS A 15 4.64 -17.59 -3.75
N GLN A 16 4.17 -16.34 -3.89
CA GLN A 16 4.80 -15.18 -3.28
C GLN A 16 4.63 -15.10 -1.77
N ALA A 17 3.65 -15.80 -1.18
CA ALA A 17 3.46 -15.93 0.26
C ALA A 17 4.28 -17.09 0.85
N ILE A 18 4.41 -18.21 0.14
CA ILE A 18 5.18 -19.37 0.60
C ILE A 18 6.67 -19.03 0.76
N ASN A 19 7.27 -18.37 -0.23
CA ASN A 19 8.69 -18.00 -0.20
C ASN A 19 9.12 -17.19 1.03
N PRO A 20 8.45 -16.06 1.39
CA PRO A 20 8.77 -15.31 2.60
C PRO A 20 8.53 -16.11 3.87
N MET A 21 7.46 -16.90 3.95
CA MET A 21 7.19 -17.75 5.13
C MET A 21 8.30 -18.78 5.35
N SER A 22 8.79 -19.44 4.30
CA SER A 22 9.93 -20.36 4.40
C SER A 22 11.19 -19.66 4.90
N GLY A 23 11.43 -18.41 4.50
CA GLY A 23 12.56 -17.60 4.99
C GLY A 23 12.43 -17.21 6.47
N VAL A 24 11.20 -16.95 6.93
CA VAL A 24 10.91 -16.70 8.35
C VAL A 24 11.15 -17.96 9.17
N ILE A 25 10.62 -19.10 8.74
CA ILE A 25 10.82 -20.41 9.39
C ILE A 25 12.33 -20.68 9.53
N GLY A 26 13.09 -20.59 8.44
CA GLY A 26 14.54 -20.80 8.51
C GLY A 26 15.28 -19.79 9.40
N THR A 27 14.78 -18.56 9.54
CA THR A 27 15.35 -17.59 10.47
C THR A 27 15.08 -17.98 11.93
N LEU A 28 13.88 -18.47 12.23
CA LEU A 28 13.51 -18.96 13.55
C LEU A 28 14.26 -20.25 13.91
N ASP A 29 14.41 -21.19 12.97
CA ASP A 29 15.17 -22.43 13.16
C ASP A 29 16.65 -22.13 13.48
N ASN A 30 17.26 -21.21 12.74
CA ASN A 30 18.64 -20.79 13.00
C ASN A 30 18.79 -20.06 14.35
N LEU A 31 17.73 -19.39 14.82
CA LEU A 31 17.73 -18.75 16.14
C LEU A 31 17.62 -19.79 17.26
N ILE A 32 16.72 -20.75 17.12
CA ILE A 32 16.52 -21.87 18.06
C ILE A 32 17.78 -22.74 18.13
N GLY A 33 18.40 -23.03 16.98
CA GLY A 33 19.64 -23.81 16.89
C GLY A 33 20.90 -23.06 17.34
N GLY A 34 20.79 -21.81 17.78
CA GLY A 34 21.94 -21.02 18.25
C GLY A 34 22.95 -20.65 17.15
N VAL A 35 22.56 -20.78 15.88
CA VAL A 35 23.43 -20.52 14.71
C VAL A 35 23.60 -19.02 14.46
N ILE A 36 22.63 -18.19 14.88
CA ILE A 36 22.68 -16.74 14.71
C ILE A 36 23.52 -16.10 15.83
N PRO A 37 24.63 -15.39 15.50
CA PRO A 37 25.42 -14.65 16.48
C PRO A 37 24.60 -13.60 17.22
N GLU A 38 24.88 -13.38 18.51
CA GLU A 38 24.10 -12.49 19.39
C GLU A 38 23.93 -11.08 18.80
N ASN A 39 25.00 -10.52 18.25
CA ASN A 39 25.01 -9.20 17.62
C ASN A 39 24.16 -9.09 16.34
N LYS A 40 23.72 -10.22 15.77
CA LYS A 40 22.88 -10.28 14.56
C LYS A 40 21.44 -10.71 14.84
N LYS A 41 21.10 -11.18 16.05
CA LYS A 41 19.76 -11.67 16.39
C LYS A 41 18.68 -10.62 16.18
N ALA A 42 18.87 -9.42 16.72
CA ALA A 42 17.91 -8.32 16.58
C ALA A 42 17.64 -7.98 15.10
N GLN A 43 18.69 -7.87 14.29
CA GLN A 43 18.57 -7.61 12.85
C GLN A 43 17.82 -8.73 12.12
N ARG A 44 18.11 -10.00 12.44
CA ARG A 44 17.47 -11.16 11.82
C ARG A 44 15.99 -11.27 12.19
N LEU A 45 15.65 -11.02 13.45
CA LEU A 45 14.26 -10.96 13.93
C LEU A 45 13.48 -9.82 13.28
N ALA A 46 14.06 -8.62 13.17
CA ALA A 46 13.42 -7.50 12.49
C ALA A 46 13.12 -7.82 11.01
N ARG A 47 14.05 -8.48 10.32
CA ARG A 47 13.83 -8.95 8.94
C ARG A 47 12.72 -10.00 8.86
N ALA A 48 12.70 -10.97 9.77
CA ALA A 48 11.64 -11.98 9.81
C ALA A 48 10.26 -11.35 10.07
N ARG A 49 10.17 -10.37 10.98
CA ARG A 49 8.94 -9.61 11.25
C ARG A 49 8.46 -8.87 10.01
N ALA A 50 9.33 -8.13 9.33
CA ALA A 50 8.98 -7.44 8.09
C ALA A 50 8.50 -8.41 6.98
N GLN A 51 9.12 -9.60 6.92
CA GLN A 51 8.74 -10.64 5.96
C GLN A 51 7.36 -11.26 6.26
N LEU A 52 7.02 -11.42 7.55
CA LEU A 52 5.68 -11.81 8.00
C LEU A 52 4.64 -10.75 7.68
N GLU A 53 4.91 -9.48 8.00
CA GLU A 53 4.00 -8.36 7.70
C GLU A 53 3.70 -8.27 6.19
N TYR A 54 4.72 -8.47 5.36
CA TYR A 54 4.56 -8.57 3.91
C TYR A 54 3.64 -9.73 3.50
N THR A 55 3.85 -10.92 4.08
CA THR A 55 3.01 -12.10 3.80
C THR A 55 1.56 -11.88 4.21
N VAL A 56 1.35 -11.28 5.38
CA VAL A 56 0.00 -10.94 5.88
C VAL A 56 -0.67 -9.94 4.94
N SER A 57 0.07 -8.94 4.43
CA SER A 57 -0.45 -8.03 3.41
C SER A 57 -0.88 -8.79 2.15
N LEU A 58 -0.02 -9.68 1.60
CA LEU A 58 -0.35 -10.50 0.44
C LEU A 58 -1.62 -11.34 0.64
N ILE A 59 -1.77 -11.97 1.80
CA ILE A 59 -2.95 -12.79 2.11
C ILE A 59 -4.21 -11.91 2.22
N ARG A 60 -4.14 -10.76 2.88
CA ARG A 60 -5.27 -9.82 2.96
C ARG A 60 -5.68 -9.33 1.57
N ASN A 61 -4.71 -9.04 0.71
CA ASN A 61 -4.95 -8.66 -0.68
C ASN A 61 -5.66 -9.78 -1.47
N LEU A 62 -5.27 -11.03 -1.24
CA LEU A 62 -5.89 -12.22 -1.85
C LEU A 62 -7.32 -12.44 -1.38
N SER A 63 -7.57 -12.33 -0.07
CA SER A 63 -8.91 -12.46 0.50
C SER A 63 -9.87 -11.43 -0.09
N TYR A 64 -9.44 -10.16 -0.17
CA TYR A 64 -10.23 -9.10 -0.79
C TYR A 64 -10.55 -9.40 -2.26
N PHE A 65 -9.55 -9.87 -3.01
CA PHE A 65 -9.75 -10.26 -4.41
C PHE A 65 -10.71 -11.45 -4.56
N ALA A 66 -10.58 -12.49 -3.74
CA ALA A 66 -11.43 -13.67 -3.79
C ALA A 66 -12.89 -13.35 -3.45
N GLU A 67 -13.12 -12.49 -2.45
CA GLU A 67 -14.45 -11.99 -2.11
C GLU A 67 -15.07 -11.21 -3.28
N TYR A 68 -14.28 -10.33 -3.93
CA TYR A 68 -14.74 -9.55 -5.07
C TYR A 68 -15.01 -10.40 -6.33
N ALA A 69 -14.09 -11.30 -6.70
CA ALA A 69 -14.17 -12.11 -7.91
C ALA A 69 -15.32 -13.13 -7.87
N SER A 70 -15.76 -13.53 -6.68
CA SER A 70 -16.85 -14.49 -6.50
C SER A 70 -18.25 -13.92 -6.80
N GLY A 71 -18.38 -12.63 -7.12
CA GLY A 71 -19.67 -11.99 -7.36
C GLY A 71 -20.52 -11.82 -6.10
N ASN A 72 -20.00 -12.19 -4.93
CA ASN A 72 -20.60 -11.96 -3.62
C ASN A 72 -20.38 -10.50 -3.19
N THR A 73 -20.88 -9.56 -4.01
CA THR A 73 -20.92 -8.13 -3.68
C THR A 73 -21.71 -7.86 -2.41
N GLU A 74 -22.61 -8.77 -2.01
CA GLU A 74 -23.30 -8.73 -0.71
C GLU A 74 -22.33 -8.85 0.48
N SER A 75 -21.18 -9.53 0.35
CA SER A 75 -20.22 -9.65 1.46
C SER A 75 -19.37 -8.39 1.63
N ILE A 76 -19.03 -7.70 0.53
CA ILE A 76 -18.39 -6.37 0.58
C ILE A 76 -19.42 -5.34 1.06
N SER A 77 -20.72 -5.53 0.80
CA SER A 77 -21.80 -4.73 1.39
C SER A 77 -22.01 -4.98 2.89
N ASN A 78 -21.49 -6.09 3.43
CA ASN A 78 -21.43 -6.37 4.86
C ASN A 78 -20.13 -5.90 5.53
N SER A 79 -19.17 -5.36 4.77
CA SER A 79 -18.19 -4.47 5.37
C SER A 79 -18.98 -3.29 5.94
N SER A 80 -18.85 -3.04 7.24
CA SER A 80 -19.66 -2.04 7.91
C SER A 80 -19.41 -0.68 7.25
N ILE A 81 -20.33 -0.20 6.40
CA ILE A 81 -20.25 1.12 5.79
C ILE A 81 -20.25 2.12 6.94
N LYS A 82 -19.06 2.62 7.24
CA LYS A 82 -18.82 3.56 8.34
C LYS A 82 -18.40 4.88 7.76
N THR A 83 -18.57 5.93 8.55
CA THR A 83 -17.90 7.19 8.27
C THR A 83 -16.42 7.00 8.57
N THR A 84 -15.59 7.01 7.53
CA THR A 84 -14.14 6.98 7.67
C THR A 84 -13.61 8.40 7.69
N VAL A 85 -12.90 8.75 8.76
CA VAL A 85 -12.23 10.03 8.95
C VAL A 85 -10.84 9.95 8.34
N ILE A 86 -10.60 10.71 7.28
CA ILE A 86 -9.43 10.54 6.41
C ILE A 86 -8.11 10.90 7.10
N PRO A 87 -7.97 12.06 7.79
CA PRO A 87 -6.74 12.36 8.53
C PRO A 87 -6.37 11.27 9.54
N GLN A 88 -7.35 10.73 10.27
CA GLN A 88 -7.12 9.69 11.26
C GLN A 88 -6.65 8.39 10.60
N ALA A 89 -7.31 7.95 9.53
CA ALA A 89 -6.91 6.76 8.80
C ALA A 89 -5.49 6.89 8.21
N ILE A 90 -5.12 8.07 7.68
CA ILE A 90 -3.75 8.35 7.21
C ILE A 90 -2.74 8.28 8.35
N ILE A 91 -3.03 8.90 9.50
CA ILE A 91 -2.14 8.90 10.67
C ILE A 91 -1.91 7.47 11.16
N GLU A 92 -2.97 6.69 11.32
CA GLU A 92 -2.89 5.28 11.75
C GLU A 92 -2.09 4.45 10.74
N SER A 93 -2.29 4.64 9.43
CA SER A 93 -1.49 3.95 8.41
C SER A 93 -0.02 4.37 8.43
N ALA A 94 0.27 5.66 8.67
CA ALA A 94 1.65 6.18 8.71
C ALA A 94 2.45 5.67 9.92
N GLN A 95 1.79 5.35 11.04
CA GLN A 95 2.45 4.81 12.24
C GLN A 95 3.22 3.51 11.95
N PHE A 96 2.72 2.65 11.05
CA PHE A 96 3.38 1.41 10.67
C PHE A 96 4.73 1.61 9.96
N PHE A 97 4.97 2.79 9.39
CA PHE A 97 6.17 3.05 8.58
C PHE A 97 7.14 4.04 9.23
N GLN A 98 6.95 4.41 10.50
CA GLN A 98 7.84 5.36 11.19
C GLN A 98 9.28 4.85 11.28
N GLU A 99 9.49 3.60 11.72
CA GLU A 99 10.82 3.00 11.84
C GLU A 99 11.49 2.79 10.48
N GLN A 100 10.71 2.35 9.49
CA GLN A 100 11.18 2.15 8.12
C GLN A 100 11.53 3.50 7.46
N GLY A 101 10.71 4.53 7.65
CA GLY A 101 10.96 5.89 7.20
C GLY A 101 12.24 6.48 7.80
N ALA A 102 12.46 6.31 9.11
CA ALA A 102 13.68 6.73 9.78
C ALA A 102 14.92 6.03 9.21
N SER A 103 14.83 4.72 8.94
CA SER A 103 15.90 3.93 8.34
C SER A 103 16.20 4.34 6.88
N SER A 104 15.16 4.67 6.11
CA SER A 104 15.27 5.14 4.72
C SER A 104 15.54 6.64 4.59
N LYS A 105 15.56 7.38 5.72
CA LYS A 105 15.63 8.86 5.77
C LYS A 105 14.50 9.54 4.99
N VAL A 106 13.29 8.95 4.97
CA VAL A 106 12.10 9.55 4.35
C VAL A 106 11.14 9.96 5.45
N LYS A 107 10.75 11.24 5.49
CA LYS A 107 9.75 11.75 6.43
C LYS A 107 8.36 11.57 5.81
N VAL A 108 7.37 11.12 6.59
CA VAL A 108 5.97 11.10 6.16
C VAL A 108 5.23 12.24 6.87
N GLU A 109 4.58 13.11 6.11
CA GLU A 109 3.95 14.32 6.62
C GLU A 109 2.55 14.50 6.07
N LEU A 110 1.57 14.62 6.96
CA LEU A 110 0.19 15.00 6.64
C LEU A 110 0.04 16.50 6.84
N GLU A 111 -0.28 17.24 5.76
CA GLU A 111 -0.29 18.71 5.74
C GLU A 111 -1.40 19.30 6.63
N ASP A 112 -2.59 18.70 6.61
CA ASP A 112 -3.72 19.11 7.45
C ASP A 112 -4.27 17.91 8.24
N LYS A 113 -4.15 18.01 9.56
CA LYS A 113 -4.61 17.01 10.53
C LYS A 113 -5.94 17.40 11.20
N ASN A 114 -6.34 18.66 11.06
CA ASN A 114 -7.45 19.25 11.79
C ASN A 114 -8.75 19.13 11.00
N THR A 115 -8.71 19.35 9.69
CA THR A 115 -9.91 19.25 8.84
C THR A 115 -10.35 17.79 8.72
N GLN A 116 -11.47 17.44 9.36
CA GLN A 116 -11.99 16.07 9.45
C GLN A 116 -12.76 15.67 8.18
N ASN A 117 -12.09 15.69 7.02
CA ASN A 117 -12.67 15.20 5.78
C ASN A 117 -13.01 13.71 5.92
N CYS A 118 -14.16 13.33 5.39
CA CYS A 118 -14.77 12.02 5.58
C CYS A 118 -15.30 11.44 4.28
N VAL A 119 -15.47 10.12 4.29
CA VAL A 119 -16.18 9.38 3.25
C VAL A 119 -16.92 8.19 3.86
N LYS A 120 -17.95 7.69 3.17
CA LYS A 120 -18.60 6.42 3.52
C LYS A 120 -17.83 5.26 2.90
N GLY A 121 -17.55 4.24 3.71
CA GLY A 121 -16.96 2.98 3.26
C GLY A 121 -16.20 2.28 4.37
N ASP A 122 -15.60 1.13 4.06
CA ASP A 122 -14.82 0.37 5.03
C ASP A 122 -13.46 1.06 5.31
N PRO A 123 -13.20 1.50 6.55
CA PRO A 123 -11.93 2.13 6.91
C PRO A 123 -10.72 1.21 6.70
N ASN A 124 -10.88 -0.11 6.78
CA ASN A 124 -9.78 -1.06 6.60
C ASN A 124 -9.29 -1.07 5.15
N LEU A 125 -10.19 -0.95 4.18
CA LEU A 125 -9.85 -0.88 2.76
C LEU A 125 -9.06 0.39 2.44
N LEU A 126 -9.49 1.55 2.96
CA LEU A 126 -8.71 2.79 2.80
C LEU A 126 -7.36 2.72 3.50
N LYS A 127 -7.30 2.15 4.71
CA LYS A 127 -6.02 1.94 5.40
C LYS A 127 -5.06 1.10 4.56
N GLN A 128 -5.54 0.06 3.91
CA GLN A 128 -4.75 -0.79 3.03
C GLN A 128 -4.21 0.00 1.82
N VAL A 129 -5.04 0.82 1.18
CA VAL A 129 -4.60 1.74 0.11
C VAL A 129 -3.51 2.67 0.63
N PHE A 130 -3.73 3.32 1.78
CA PHE A 130 -2.76 4.25 2.35
C PHE A 130 -1.47 3.56 2.76
N MET A 131 -1.53 2.37 3.36
CA MET A 131 -0.34 1.60 3.71
C MET A 131 0.49 1.26 2.48
N ASN A 132 -0.15 0.84 1.38
CA ASN A 132 0.55 0.54 0.13
C ASN A 132 1.21 1.79 -0.48
N LEU A 133 0.53 2.93 -0.48
CA LEU A 133 1.07 4.18 -1.03
C LEU A 133 2.18 4.77 -0.14
N ILE A 134 2.04 4.69 1.19
CA ILE A 134 3.07 5.13 2.14
C ILE A 134 4.31 4.22 2.06
N ASP A 135 4.12 2.90 2.03
CA ASP A 135 5.21 1.94 1.86
C ASP A 135 5.99 2.22 0.57
N ASN A 136 5.29 2.46 -0.55
CA ASN A 136 5.91 2.84 -1.81
C ASN A 136 6.71 4.16 -1.67
N GLY A 137 6.12 5.18 -1.04
CA GLY A 137 6.81 6.45 -0.79
C GLY A 137 8.07 6.30 0.06
N VAL A 138 8.05 5.44 1.08
CA VAL A 138 9.20 5.17 1.95
C VAL A 138 10.27 4.29 1.28
N LYS A 139 9.87 3.31 0.47
CA LYS A 139 10.79 2.40 -0.25
C LYS A 139 11.47 3.06 -1.44
N TYR A 140 10.70 3.82 -2.23
CA TYR A 140 11.17 4.37 -3.50
C TYR A 140 11.50 5.86 -3.41
N GLY A 141 11.19 6.51 -2.28
CA GLY A 141 11.57 7.89 -2.00
C GLY A 141 13.08 8.13 -2.05
N LYS A 142 13.49 9.35 -2.41
CA LYS A 142 14.89 9.78 -2.27
C LYS A 142 15.21 9.97 -0.78
N ALA A 143 16.40 9.53 -0.36
CA ALA A 143 16.83 9.72 1.02
C ALA A 143 16.91 11.23 1.34
N GLY A 144 16.41 11.64 2.50
CA GLY A 144 16.27 13.05 2.91
C GLY A 144 15.01 13.75 2.40
N SER A 145 14.17 13.08 1.60
CA SER A 145 12.92 13.66 1.09
C SER A 145 11.76 13.50 2.07
N THR A 146 10.68 14.23 1.79
CA THR A 146 9.41 14.12 2.51
C THR A 146 8.34 13.58 1.57
N LEU A 147 7.61 12.58 2.03
CA LEU A 147 6.34 12.15 1.47
C LEU A 147 5.24 13.01 2.09
N THR A 148 4.74 13.97 1.31
CA THR A 148 3.67 14.88 1.70
C THR A 148 2.33 14.28 1.32
N ILE A 149 1.42 14.20 2.29
CA ILE A 149 0.06 13.71 2.12
C ILE A 149 -0.90 14.88 2.32
N LYS A 150 -1.77 15.12 1.34
CA LYS A 150 -2.82 16.13 1.40
C LYS A 150 -4.18 15.50 1.22
N ASN A 151 -5.21 16.08 1.82
CA ASN A 151 -6.59 15.68 1.57
C ASN A 151 -7.53 16.88 1.67
N TRP A 152 -8.54 16.95 0.80
CA TRP A 152 -9.55 18.01 0.81
C TRP A 152 -10.84 17.57 0.12
N ILE A 153 -11.96 18.24 0.40
CA ILE A 153 -13.20 18.10 -0.37
C ILE A 153 -13.22 19.15 -1.49
N GLN A 154 -13.34 18.69 -2.73
CA GLN A 154 -13.50 19.57 -3.89
C GLN A 154 -14.94 20.09 -3.94
N LYS A 155 -15.12 21.38 -3.61
CA LYS A 155 -16.45 22.05 -3.49
C LYS A 155 -17.40 21.90 -4.68
N LYS A 156 -16.89 21.69 -5.91
CA LYS A 156 -17.73 21.61 -7.11
C LYS A 156 -18.37 20.23 -7.32
N THR A 157 -17.75 19.19 -6.78
CA THR A 157 -18.08 17.80 -7.09
C THR A 157 -18.29 16.96 -5.83
N ASP A 158 -18.15 17.58 -4.65
CA ASP A 158 -18.08 16.93 -3.34
C ASP A 158 -17.14 15.72 -3.35
N SER A 159 -16.09 15.76 -4.17
CA SER A 159 -15.13 14.66 -4.25
C SER A 159 -14.07 14.86 -3.19
N LEU A 160 -13.86 13.84 -2.38
CA LEU A 160 -12.67 13.73 -1.54
C LEU A 160 -11.47 13.48 -2.43
N ILE A 161 -10.48 14.36 -2.36
CA ILE A 161 -9.19 14.19 -3.02
C ILE A 161 -8.15 13.88 -1.95
N ILE A 162 -7.28 12.90 -2.22
CA ILE A 162 -6.14 12.55 -1.38
C ILE A 162 -4.91 12.45 -2.28
N THR A 163 -3.84 13.18 -1.95
CA THR A 163 -2.59 13.11 -2.72
C THR A 163 -1.44 12.61 -1.86
N PHE A 164 -0.57 11.82 -2.46
CA PHE A 164 0.69 11.34 -1.89
C PHE A 164 1.82 11.80 -2.82
N GLU A 165 2.64 12.73 -2.36
CA GLU A 165 3.66 13.41 -3.17
C GLU A 165 5.04 13.25 -2.54
N GLY A 166 6.02 12.78 -3.32
CA GLY A 166 7.38 12.60 -2.83
C GLY A 166 8.39 12.54 -3.97
N GLN A 167 9.65 12.82 -3.65
CA GLN A 167 10.72 12.71 -4.65
C GLN A 167 11.11 11.26 -4.89
N SER A 168 11.22 10.84 -6.15
CA SER A 168 11.68 9.49 -6.50
C SER A 168 12.45 9.48 -7.82
N GLU A 169 13.06 8.34 -8.11
CA GLU A 169 13.53 8.06 -9.47
C GLU A 169 12.35 7.99 -10.44
N PRO A 170 12.55 8.34 -11.73
CA PRO A 170 11.51 8.26 -12.75
C PRO A 170 11.09 6.82 -13.04
N PHE A 171 9.83 6.67 -13.40
CA PHE A 171 9.28 5.49 -14.08
C PHE A 171 8.82 5.92 -15.48
N SER A 172 8.80 4.99 -16.45
CA SER A 172 8.35 5.32 -17.81
C SER A 172 6.86 5.67 -17.79
N ASN A 173 6.46 6.77 -18.44
CA ASN A 173 5.06 7.15 -18.55
C ASN A 173 4.25 6.23 -19.49
N ASP A 174 4.93 5.40 -20.28
CA ASP A 174 4.29 4.40 -21.16
C ASP A 174 3.87 3.13 -20.40
N ASP A 175 4.32 2.97 -19.15
CA ASP A 175 4.04 1.78 -18.36
C ASP A 175 2.76 1.98 -17.51
N ASP A 176 1.81 1.05 -17.60
CA ASP A 176 0.70 1.00 -16.63
C ASP A 176 1.25 0.57 -15.26
N ILE A 177 1.54 1.56 -14.41
CA ILE A 177 2.08 1.34 -13.06
C ILE A 177 1.11 0.57 -12.15
N PHE A 178 -0.16 0.45 -12.54
CA PHE A 178 -1.18 -0.31 -11.84
C PHE A 178 -1.36 -1.73 -12.42
N ALA A 179 -0.59 -2.11 -13.43
CA ALA A 179 -0.61 -3.45 -13.97
C ALA A 179 -0.05 -4.48 -12.97
N ILE A 180 -0.62 -5.69 -13.02
CA ILE A 180 -0.23 -6.80 -12.17
C ILE A 180 1.24 -7.13 -12.38
N GLY A 181 2.03 -7.10 -11.28
CA GLY A 181 3.45 -7.44 -11.31
C GLY A 181 4.34 -6.35 -11.88
N TYR A 182 3.79 -5.15 -12.17
CA TYR A 182 4.59 -4.05 -12.66
C TYR A 182 5.63 -3.60 -11.62
N ARG A 183 6.86 -3.42 -12.09
CA ARG A 183 7.98 -2.85 -11.33
C ARG A 183 8.90 -2.09 -12.27
N ALA A 184 9.10 -0.80 -12.01
CA ALA A 184 10.08 0.02 -12.73
C ALA A 184 11.49 -0.59 -12.62
N LYS A 185 12.33 -0.39 -13.64
CA LYS A 185 13.72 -0.92 -13.65
C LYS A 185 14.52 -0.45 -12.42
N SER A 186 14.44 0.84 -12.10
CA SER A 186 15.05 1.43 -10.90
C SER A 186 14.56 0.76 -9.60
N ALA A 187 13.29 0.40 -9.52
CA ALA A 187 12.71 -0.31 -8.37
C ALA A 187 13.16 -1.78 -8.27
N LYS A 188 13.52 -2.43 -9.38
CA LYS A 188 14.09 -3.80 -9.39
C LYS A 188 15.51 -3.83 -8.86
N GLU A 189 16.29 -2.79 -9.16
CA GLU A 189 17.70 -2.66 -8.74
C GLU A 189 17.84 -2.24 -7.28
N ARG A 190 16.96 -1.36 -6.80
CA ARG A 190 17.05 -0.77 -5.46
C ARG A 190 16.57 -1.69 -4.34
N THR A 191 15.67 -2.62 -4.64
CA THR A 191 15.10 -3.54 -3.65
C THR A 191 14.67 -4.87 -4.28
N SER A 192 15.05 -5.98 -3.67
CA SER A 192 14.52 -7.30 -4.06
C SER A 192 13.08 -7.53 -3.58
N SER A 193 12.61 -6.72 -2.61
CA SER A 193 11.28 -6.84 -2.01
C SER A 193 10.27 -5.96 -2.76
N GLY A 194 9.27 -6.57 -3.38
CA GLY A 194 8.15 -5.88 -4.03
C GLY A 194 7.40 -6.81 -4.95
N SER A 195 6.11 -7.04 -4.67
CA SER A 195 5.23 -7.94 -5.45
C SER A 195 4.80 -7.38 -6.80
N GLY A 196 4.86 -6.05 -6.97
CA GLY A 196 4.21 -5.37 -8.09
C GLY A 196 2.68 -5.45 -8.05
N LEU A 197 2.09 -5.86 -6.92
CA LEU A 197 0.64 -5.95 -6.76
C LEU A 197 0.04 -4.76 -6.02
N GLY A 198 0.83 -4.08 -5.18
CA GLY A 198 0.32 -3.06 -4.25
C GLY A 198 -0.49 -1.96 -4.92
N LEU A 199 0.01 -1.39 -6.02
CA LEU A 199 -0.70 -0.37 -6.79
C LEU A 199 -1.95 -0.93 -7.48
N HIS A 200 -1.87 -2.13 -8.07
CA HIS A 200 -3.03 -2.79 -8.66
C HIS A 200 -4.17 -2.96 -7.64
N ILE A 201 -3.84 -3.36 -6.41
CA ILE A 201 -4.81 -3.49 -5.32
C ILE A 201 -5.38 -2.13 -4.93
N CYS A 202 -4.56 -1.08 -4.87
CA CYS A 202 -5.06 0.28 -4.64
C CYS A 202 -6.11 0.66 -5.67
N LYS A 203 -5.83 0.40 -6.96
CA LYS A 203 -6.78 0.65 -8.06
C LYS A 203 -8.07 -0.12 -7.89
N LEU A 204 -7.99 -1.43 -7.64
CA LEU A 204 -9.17 -2.26 -7.39
C LEU A 204 -10.01 -1.78 -6.20
N ILE A 205 -9.39 -1.39 -5.09
CA ILE A 205 -10.12 -0.91 -3.90
C ILE A 205 -10.80 0.43 -4.22
N VAL A 206 -10.05 1.39 -4.75
CA VAL A 206 -10.56 2.74 -5.02
C VAL A 206 -11.68 2.71 -6.06
N GLU A 207 -11.51 1.99 -7.16
CA GLU A 207 -12.50 1.92 -8.24
C GLU A 207 -13.74 1.12 -7.83
N ASN A 208 -13.58 -0.04 -7.17
CA ASN A 208 -14.72 -0.94 -6.95
C ASN A 208 -15.42 -0.72 -5.60
N ALA A 209 -14.69 -0.41 -4.53
CA ALA A 209 -15.28 -0.23 -3.20
C ALA A 209 -15.76 1.22 -2.97
N PHE A 210 -15.08 2.18 -3.59
CA PHE A 210 -15.34 3.61 -3.38
C PHE A 210 -15.84 4.34 -4.63
N GLN A 211 -15.95 3.64 -5.77
CA GLN A 211 -16.36 4.24 -7.05
C GLN A 211 -15.53 5.48 -7.41
N GLY A 212 -14.27 5.47 -7.00
CA GLY A 212 -13.31 6.54 -7.18
C GLY A 212 -12.34 6.26 -8.33
N THR A 213 -11.35 7.13 -8.47
CA THR A 213 -10.22 6.94 -9.38
C THR A 213 -8.91 7.08 -8.64
N ILE A 214 -7.88 6.38 -9.10
CA ILE A 214 -6.49 6.57 -8.66
C ILE A 214 -5.59 6.73 -9.88
N GLU A 215 -4.76 7.77 -9.85
CA GLU A 215 -3.82 8.09 -10.91
C GLU A 215 -2.43 8.29 -10.32
N GLY A 216 -1.40 7.92 -11.08
CA GLY A 216 -0.01 8.20 -10.72
C GLY A 216 0.68 8.97 -11.83
N SER A 217 1.49 9.93 -11.45
CA SER A 217 2.27 10.76 -12.38
C SER A 217 3.67 11.00 -11.83
N HIS A 218 4.63 11.16 -12.73
CA HIS A 218 5.99 11.58 -12.40
C HIS A 218 6.31 12.88 -13.13
N SER A 219 6.72 13.90 -12.39
CA SER A 219 7.08 15.20 -12.95
C SER A 219 8.53 15.24 -13.43
N SER A 220 8.81 16.11 -14.41
CA SER A 220 10.18 16.43 -14.81
C SER A 220 11.05 16.98 -13.67
N SER A 221 10.44 17.52 -12.61
CA SER A 221 11.10 17.96 -11.37
C SER A 221 11.40 16.82 -10.39
N GLY A 222 11.10 15.57 -10.74
CA GLY A 222 11.42 14.38 -9.94
C GLY A 222 10.40 14.02 -8.86
N ILE A 223 9.18 14.58 -8.93
CA ILE A 223 8.11 14.32 -7.97
C ILE A 223 7.20 13.23 -8.52
N THR A 224 7.03 12.16 -7.76
CA THR A 224 5.93 11.22 -7.95
C THR A 224 4.72 11.70 -7.17
N LYS A 225 3.57 11.72 -7.83
CA LYS A 225 2.27 12.01 -7.24
C LYS A 225 1.31 10.87 -7.50
N PHE A 226 0.74 10.30 -6.44
CA PHE A 226 -0.47 9.50 -6.52
C PHE A 226 -1.66 10.33 -6.07
N GLU A 227 -2.69 10.45 -6.91
CA GLU A 227 -3.94 11.15 -6.60
C GLU A 227 -5.09 10.14 -6.55
N ILE A 228 -5.79 10.12 -5.42
CA ILE A 228 -7.03 9.38 -5.24
C ILE A 228 -8.19 10.39 -5.24
N ARG A 229 -9.25 10.07 -5.96
CA ARG A 229 -10.50 10.83 -6.01
C ARG A 229 -11.66 9.92 -5.67
N ILE A 230 -12.39 10.23 -4.61
CA ILE A 230 -13.57 9.46 -4.18
C ILE A 230 -14.79 10.38 -4.17
N PRO A 231 -15.91 10.02 -4.82
CA PRO A 231 -17.13 10.82 -4.80
C PRO A 231 -17.77 10.87 -3.40
N ASN A 232 -18.65 11.86 -3.17
CA ASN A 232 -19.44 11.99 -1.95
C ASN A 232 -18.62 12.11 -0.66
N GLY A 233 -17.48 12.79 -0.73
CA GLY A 233 -16.73 13.21 0.44
C GLY A 233 -17.41 14.39 1.14
N PHE A 234 -17.32 14.43 2.47
CA PHE A 234 -17.97 15.46 3.29
C PHE A 234 -17.10 15.83 4.48
N LEU A 235 -17.36 16.97 5.10
CA LEU A 235 -16.73 17.35 6.37
C LEU A 235 -17.55 16.78 7.53
N LYS A 236 -16.86 16.21 8.53
CA LYS A 236 -17.51 15.73 9.77
C LYS A 236 -18.04 16.85 10.64
#